data_AF-A0A957TF28-F1
#
_entry.id   AF-A0A957TF28-F1
#
_cell.length_a   1.000
_cell.length_b   1.000
_cell.length_c   1.000
_cell.angle_alpha   90.00
_cell.angle_beta   90.00
_cell.angle_gamma   90.00
#
_symmetry.space_group_name_H-M   'P 1'
#
loop_
_entity.id
_entity.type
_entity.pdbx_description
1 polymer ?
#
loop_
_entity_poly.entity_id
_entity_poly.type
_entity_poly.pdbx_seq_one_letter_code
_entity_poly.pdbx_strand_id
1 'polypeptide(L)' 'MPDYLFRGSLEKLDKDVYDLTQLEAERQYRKLILIPSESTAPMAVREALASAFQNIY' A
#
# COMPACT_ATOMS: atom_id res chain seq x y z
N MET A 1 -27.89 -1.17 -15.26
CA MET A 1 -27.02 -2.36 -15.29
C MET A 1 -25.98 -2.19 -14.20
N PRO A 2 -25.72 -3.20 -13.35
CA PRO A 2 -24.53 -3.18 -12.52
C PRO A 2 -23.31 -3.25 -13.45
N ASP A 3 -22.34 -2.36 -13.28
CA ASP A 3 -21.04 -2.51 -13.93
C ASP A 3 -20.10 -3.33 -13.01
N TYR A 4 -19.13 -4.01 -13.62
CA TYR A 4 -18.19 -4.89 -12.91
C TYR A 4 -16.91 -4.15 -12.50
N LEU A 5 -17.00 -2.83 -12.32
CA LEU A 5 -15.84 -2.00 -12.00
C LEU A 5 -15.64 -1.95 -10.48
N PHE A 6 -14.46 -2.37 -10.04
CA PHE A 6 -14.04 -2.24 -8.65
C PHE A 6 -13.78 -0.77 -8.32
N ARG A 7 -14.49 -0.26 -7.31
CA ARG A 7 -14.35 1.11 -6.82
C ARG A 7 -14.29 1.10 -5.29
N GLY A 8 -13.56 2.05 -4.73
CA GLY A 8 -13.46 2.23 -3.28
C GLY A 8 -12.05 2.02 -2.73
N SER A 9 -11.93 2.06 -1.40
CA SER A 9 -10.68 1.81 -0.70
C SER A 9 -10.38 0.31 -0.60
N LEU A 10 -9.10 -0.02 -0.39
CA LEU A 10 -8.68 -1.40 -0.14
C LEU A 10 -9.47 -2.04 1.01
N GLU A 11 -9.67 -1.32 2.12
CA GLU A 11 -10.43 -1.80 3.28
C GLU A 11 -11.85 -2.30 2.93
N LYS A 12 -12.53 -1.64 1.98
CA LYS A 12 -13.89 -2.04 1.56
C LYS A 12 -13.89 -3.21 0.59
N LEU A 13 -12.85 -3.32 -0.22
CA LEU A 13 -12.72 -4.36 -1.25
C LEU A 13 -12.16 -5.66 -0.66
N ASP A 14 -11.19 -5.52 0.25
CA ASP A 14 -10.48 -6.60 0.91
C ASP A 14 -9.96 -6.11 2.28
N LYS A 15 -10.76 -6.38 3.32
CA LYS A 15 -10.43 -5.98 4.69
C LYS A 15 -9.20 -6.71 5.23
N ASP A 16 -9.05 -7.99 4.90
CA ASP A 16 -7.96 -8.80 5.44
C ASP A 16 -6.61 -8.32 4.93
N VAL A 17 -6.52 -8.02 3.63
CA VAL A 17 -5.30 -7.42 3.05
C VAL A 17 -5.06 -6.03 3.62
N TYR A 18 -6.10 -5.21 3.77
CA TYR A 18 -5.95 -3.90 4.41
C TYR A 18 -5.37 -4.01 5.82
N ASP A 19 -5.92 -4.88 6.66
CA ASP A 19 -5.46 -5.07 8.05
C ASP A 19 -4.00 -5.54 8.09
N LEU A 20 -3.58 -6.42 7.17
CA LEU A 20 -2.16 -6.81 7.03
C LEU A 20 -1.25 -5.62 6.72
N THR A 21 -1.67 -4.68 5.87
CA THR A 21 -0.88 -3.47 5.61
C THR A 21 -0.72 -2.60 6.87
N GLN A 22 -1.74 -2.56 7.73
CA GLN A 22 -1.68 -1.79 8.98
C GLN A 22 -0.72 -2.45 9.99
N LEU A 23 -0.80 -3.77 10.13
CA LEU A 23 0.11 -4.54 10.98
C LEU A 23 1.58 -4.39 10.55
N GLU A 24 1.84 -4.40 9.25
CA GLU A 24 3.20 -4.22 8.73
C GLU A 24 3.71 -2.78 8.95
N ALA A 25 2.86 -1.78 8.76
CA ALA A 25 3.21 -0.39 9.07
C ALA A 25 3.58 -0.22 10.55
N GLU A 26 2.80 -0.83 11.46
CA GLU A 26 3.09 -0.84 12.88
C GLU A 26 4.40 -1.59 13.20
N ARG A 27 4.63 -2.75 12.57
CA ARG A 27 5.87 -3.52 12.74
C ARG A 27 7.10 -2.69 12.36
N GLN A 28 7.05 -2.00 11.22
CA GLN A 28 8.15 -1.16 10.74
C GLN A 28 8.40 0.03 11.67
N TYR A 29 7.34 0.65 12.20
CA TYR A 29 7.47 1.79 13.11
C TYR A 29 8.05 1.39 14.48
N ARG A 30 7.67 0.22 15.01
CA ARG A 30 8.04 -0.22 16.37
C ARG A 30 9.40 -0.91 16.48
N LYS A 31 10.08 -1.21 15.36
CA LYS A 31 11.33 -2.00 15.35
C LYS A 31 12.49 -1.24 14.73
N LEU A 32 13.69 -1.47 15.27
CA LEU A 32 14.93 -1.12 14.57
C LEU A 32 15.21 -2.18 13.49
N ILE A 33 15.24 -1.76 12.23
CA ILE A 33 15.49 -2.64 11.08
C ILE A 33 16.94 -2.44 10.63
N LEU A 34 17.75 -3.51 10.72
CA LEU A 34 19.19 -3.48 10.44
C LEU A 34 19.57 -4.31 9.21
N ILE A 35 18.61 -4.57 8.32
CA ILE A 35 18.88 -5.26 7.05
C ILE A 35 19.53 -4.23 6.11
N PRO A 36 20.80 -4.41 5.69
CA PRO A 36 21.55 -3.34 5.04
C PRO A 36 20.98 -2.86 3.70
N SER A 37 20.23 -3.73 3.02
CA SER A 37 19.60 -3.43 1.73
C SER A 37 18.19 -2.84 1.85
N GLU A 38 17.63 -2.78 3.06
CA GLU A 38 16.29 -2.23 3.28
C GLU A 38 16.34 -0.73 3.60
N SER A 39 15.32 -0.01 3.15
CA SER A 39 15.16 1.41 3.42
C SER A 39 13.67 1.79 3.48
N THR A 40 13.36 2.95 4.06
CA THR A 40 12.01 3.49 4.10
C THR A 40 11.83 4.51 2.99
N ALA A 41 10.90 4.25 2.07
CA ALA A 41 10.59 5.17 0.99
C ALA A 41 9.85 6.43 1.51
N PRO A 42 10.23 7.64 1.07
CA PRO A 42 9.48 8.87 1.37
C PRO A 42 8.03 8.79 0.88
N MET A 43 7.12 9.48 1.55
CA MET A 43 5.69 9.49 1.19
C MET A 43 5.44 9.96 -0.25
N ALA A 44 6.14 10.99 -0.71
CA ALA A 44 6.03 11.48 -2.09
C ALA A 44 6.35 10.40 -3.15
N VAL A 45 7.29 9.49 -2.85
CA VAL A 45 7.61 8.37 -3.75
C VAL A 45 6.46 7.35 -3.78
N ARG A 46 5.85 7.08 -2.63
CA ARG A 46 4.70 6.17 -2.52
C ARG A 46 3.46 6.73 -3.20
N GLU A 47 3.24 8.04 -3.11
CA GLU A 47 2.15 8.74 -3.82
C GLU A 47 2.32 8.62 -5.33
N ALA A 48 3.53 8.85 -5.84
CA ALA A 48 3.83 8.66 -7.26
C ALA A 48 3.63 7.20 -7.71
N LEU A 49 4.03 6.23 -6.87
CA LEU A 49 3.85 4.80 -7.14
C LEU A 49 2.36 4.39 -7.24
N ALA A 50 1.49 5.03 -6.45
CA ALA A 50 0.04 4.80 -6.43
C ALA A 50 -0.74 5.63 -7.47
N SER A 51 -0.05 6.26 -8.42
CA SER A 51 -0.67 7.12 -9.43
C SER A 51 -1.21 6.35 -10.65
N ALA A 52 -1.88 7.07 -11.54
CA ALA A 52 -2.40 6.52 -12.80
C ALA A 52 -1.31 6.04 -13.78
N PHE A 53 -0.02 6.23 -13.48
CA PHE A 53 1.07 5.65 -14.27
C PHE A 53 1.05 4.12 -14.32
N GLN A 54 0.35 3.45 -13.40
CA GLN A 54 0.15 2.00 -13.47
C GLN A 54 -0.82 1.56 -14.59
N ASN A 55 -1.51 2.50 -15.25
CA ASN A 55 -2.54 2.21 -16.25
C ASN A 55 -2.03 2.29 -17.70
N ILE A 56 -0.73 2.52 -17.91
CA ILE A 56 -0.12 2.73 -19.23
C ILE A 56 0.93 1.65 -19.52
N TYR A 57 1.15 1.35 -20.82
CA TYR A 57 2.15 0.39 -21.32
C TYR A 57 3.36 1.11 -21.89
#